data_AF-A0AAW5YIJ8-F1
#
_entry.id   AF-A0AAW5YIJ8-F1
#
_cell.length_a   1.000
_cell.length_b   1.000
_cell.length_c   1.000
_cell.angle_alpha   90.00
_cell.angle_beta   90.00
_cell.angle_gamma   90.00
#
_symmetry.space_group_name_H-M   'P 1'
#
loop_
_entity.id
_entity.type
_entity.pdbx_description
1 polymer ?
#
loop_
_entity_poly.entity_id
_entity_poly.type
_entity_poly.pdbx_seq_one_letter_code
_entity_poly.pdbx_strand_id
1 'polypeptide(L)'
;MQLQYTVLYCLKQLNGERTVSSIYYLLKGKRSSQTLQDGNMFRISFLFGIYKSLNRAEYDREVAKLLQADLIQEIHENTYLLTPKGKMQLHTWEEGYAFPAHLHGLHYGELGETFWKRLSLIIQTISNLQQNNTKFIPIQQDTEIMVWVKRFLTGMPYRRSELAKRLWKEIYTLLRKCDVVEATIVTYRLTGYERIGCTLQQLAEITKRDVFRVYFLFWGTIHFLIQEVRDYENEFPLLAEIISYPNERAELFSLSTKKTYNFWRQGRSLEEIATIRNLKVATIEDHFVEIALRERDFSIEMFMEKDKIDKVTEVIDALQTRKLRELKQAVGEDISYFEVRLVLARMEGINET
;
A
#
# COMPACT_ATOMS: atom_id res chain seq x y z
N MET A 1 5.60 -14.06 -14.35
CA MET A 1 4.54 -13.44 -15.18
C MET A 1 3.79 -12.31 -14.49
N GLN A 2 3.32 -12.47 -13.24
CA GLN A 2 2.57 -11.39 -12.58
C GLN A 2 3.39 -10.09 -12.46
N LEU A 3 4.69 -10.15 -12.15
CA LEU A 3 5.55 -8.96 -12.11
C LEU A 3 5.64 -8.23 -13.47
N GLN A 4 5.75 -8.98 -14.57
CA GLN A 4 5.76 -8.40 -15.92
C GLN A 4 4.44 -7.70 -16.24
N TYR A 5 3.30 -8.34 -15.93
CA TYR A 5 1.99 -7.70 -16.05
C TYR A 5 1.91 -6.41 -15.22
N THR A 6 2.37 -6.44 -13.98
CA THR A 6 2.39 -5.26 -13.10
C THR A 6 3.22 -4.12 -13.71
N VAL A 7 4.43 -4.41 -14.20
CA VAL A 7 5.28 -3.39 -14.85
C VAL A 7 4.61 -2.84 -16.11
N LEU A 8 4.06 -3.71 -16.95
CA LEU A 8 3.41 -3.31 -18.19
C LEU A 8 2.14 -2.45 -17.93
N TYR A 9 1.33 -2.83 -16.94
CA TYR A 9 0.20 -2.04 -16.48
C TYR A 9 0.65 -0.66 -15.99
N CYS A 10 1.66 -0.60 -15.11
CA CYS A 10 2.14 0.67 -14.60
C CYS A 10 2.74 1.55 -15.71
N LEU A 11 3.51 0.99 -16.65
CA LEU A 11 4.04 1.76 -17.79
C LEU A 11 2.92 2.33 -18.68
N LYS A 12 1.78 1.61 -18.82
CA LYS A 12 0.58 2.15 -19.49
C LYS A 12 0.05 3.37 -18.74
N GLN A 13 -0.06 3.30 -17.42
CA GLN A 13 -0.56 4.41 -16.61
C GLN A 13 0.40 5.61 -16.61
N LEU A 14 1.70 5.35 -16.49
CA LEU A 14 2.74 6.38 -16.51
C LEU A 14 2.86 7.07 -17.87
N ASN A 15 2.56 6.37 -18.97
CA ASN A 15 2.56 6.91 -20.33
C ASN A 15 3.82 7.75 -20.68
N GLY A 16 5.00 7.29 -20.24
CA GLY A 16 6.26 7.99 -20.51
C GLY A 16 6.53 9.22 -19.63
N GLU A 17 5.73 9.46 -18.60
CA GLU A 17 5.92 10.59 -17.67
C GLU A 17 6.98 10.34 -16.60
N ARG A 18 7.29 9.06 -16.32
CA ARG A 18 8.24 8.63 -15.28
C ARG A 18 9.10 7.48 -15.78
N THR A 19 10.31 7.41 -15.24
CA THR A 19 11.20 6.28 -15.50
C THR A 19 10.63 5.00 -14.89
N VAL A 20 11.03 3.85 -15.42
CA VAL A 20 10.64 2.53 -14.92
C VAL A 20 11.07 2.29 -13.45
N SER A 21 12.04 3.06 -12.95
CA SER A 21 12.45 3.00 -11.54
C SER A 21 11.38 3.52 -10.57
N SER A 22 10.46 4.39 -11.03
CA SER A 22 9.34 4.88 -10.20
C SER A 22 8.45 3.72 -9.74
N ILE A 23 8.16 2.77 -10.63
CA ILE A 23 7.36 1.56 -10.35
C ILE A 23 8.08 0.68 -9.32
N TYR A 24 9.41 0.50 -9.44
CA TYR A 24 10.19 -0.25 -8.45
C TYR A 24 10.07 0.38 -7.06
N TYR A 25 10.25 1.71 -6.97
CA TYR A 25 10.17 2.41 -5.68
C TYR A 25 8.75 2.42 -5.11
N LEU A 26 7.73 2.48 -5.96
CA LEU A 26 6.33 2.32 -5.57
C LEU A 26 6.09 0.94 -4.93
N LEU A 27 6.46 -0.15 -5.61
CA LEU A 27 6.29 -1.51 -5.11
C LEU A 27 7.07 -1.76 -3.81
N LYS A 28 8.25 -1.14 -3.66
CA LYS A 28 9.05 -1.21 -2.43
C LYS A 28 8.48 -0.37 -1.28
N GLY A 29 7.55 0.55 -1.57
CA GLY A 29 6.96 1.44 -0.56
C GLY A 29 7.89 2.57 -0.15
N LYS A 30 8.72 3.09 -1.08
CA LYS A 30 9.58 4.24 -0.79
C LYS A 30 8.71 5.46 -0.48
N ARG A 31 8.64 5.85 0.81
CA ARG A 31 7.86 6.98 1.33
C ARG A 31 8.46 8.37 0.99
N SER A 32 8.87 8.60 -0.25
CA SER A 32 9.15 9.96 -0.74
C SER A 32 7.86 10.59 -1.27
N SER A 33 7.70 11.90 -1.11
CA SER A 33 6.53 12.63 -1.59
C SER A 33 6.29 12.41 -3.09
N GLN A 34 7.35 12.28 -3.89
CA GLN A 34 7.25 11.93 -5.31
C GLN A 34 6.56 10.57 -5.55
N THR A 35 6.95 9.52 -4.82
CA THR A 35 6.37 8.18 -5.00
C THR A 35 4.89 8.15 -4.64
N LEU A 36 4.52 8.89 -3.59
CA LEU A 36 3.15 8.98 -3.12
C LEU A 36 2.27 9.78 -4.10
N GLN A 37 2.79 10.91 -4.59
CA GLN A 37 2.15 11.69 -5.65
C GLN A 37 1.98 10.84 -6.90
N ASP A 38 3.05 10.23 -7.42
CA ASP A 38 3.00 9.39 -8.62
C ASP A 38 2.02 8.22 -8.46
N GLY A 39 1.95 7.63 -7.26
CA GLY A 39 0.98 6.60 -6.94
C GLY A 39 -0.45 7.03 -7.23
N ASN A 40 -0.86 8.18 -6.68
CA ASN A 40 -2.21 8.70 -6.84
C ASN A 40 -2.46 9.25 -8.27
N MET A 41 -1.49 10.01 -8.79
CA MET A 41 -1.52 10.63 -10.12
C MET A 41 -1.73 9.65 -11.26
N PHE A 42 -1.04 8.53 -11.19
CA PHE A 42 -1.12 7.48 -12.20
C PHE A 42 -2.06 6.35 -11.77
N ARG A 43 -2.85 6.52 -10.71
CA ARG A 43 -3.83 5.53 -10.21
C ARG A 43 -3.21 4.14 -9.98
N ILE A 44 -2.01 4.13 -9.42
CA ILE A 44 -1.22 2.94 -9.06
C ILE A 44 -0.91 2.90 -7.56
N SER A 45 -1.51 3.77 -6.74
CA SER A 45 -1.34 3.84 -5.28
C SER A 45 -1.65 2.52 -4.59
N PHE A 46 -2.59 1.74 -5.15
CA PHE A 46 -2.98 0.42 -4.69
C PHE A 46 -1.82 -0.61 -4.71
N LEU A 47 -0.74 -0.35 -5.45
CA LEU A 47 0.49 -1.17 -5.48
C LEU A 47 1.57 -0.69 -4.49
N PHE A 48 1.36 0.43 -3.80
CA PHE A 48 2.35 1.02 -2.91
C PHE A 48 2.76 0.05 -1.81
N GLY A 49 4.07 -0.17 -1.68
CA GLY A 49 4.64 -1.00 -0.62
C GLY A 49 4.27 -2.47 -0.67
N ILE A 50 3.59 -2.92 -1.73
CA ILE A 50 3.05 -4.28 -1.76
C ILE A 50 4.15 -5.32 -1.79
N TYR A 51 5.35 -5.01 -2.35
CA TYR A 51 6.47 -5.94 -2.46
C TYR A 51 7.80 -5.36 -1.97
N LYS A 52 7.90 -5.14 -0.65
CA LYS A 52 9.08 -4.57 0.02
C LYS A 52 10.38 -5.37 -0.17
N SER A 53 10.30 -6.67 -0.38
CA SER A 53 11.47 -7.54 -0.59
C SER A 53 11.93 -7.63 -2.05
N LEU A 54 11.27 -6.96 -3.00
CA LEU A 54 11.65 -6.97 -4.41
C LEU A 54 13.13 -6.60 -4.59
N ASN A 55 13.85 -7.45 -5.34
CA ASN A 55 15.25 -7.24 -5.66
C ASN A 55 15.38 -6.40 -6.94
N ARG A 56 16.32 -5.44 -6.96
CA ARG A 56 16.51 -4.54 -8.11
C ARG A 56 16.97 -5.29 -9.37
N ALA A 57 17.91 -6.23 -9.24
CA ALA A 57 18.38 -7.02 -10.38
C ALA A 57 17.29 -7.94 -10.94
N GLU A 58 16.44 -8.50 -10.07
CA GLU A 58 15.27 -9.26 -10.53
C GLU A 58 14.29 -8.38 -11.30
N TYR A 59 13.98 -7.20 -10.78
CA TYR A 59 13.12 -6.22 -11.43
C TYR A 59 13.65 -5.81 -12.80
N ASP A 60 14.92 -5.40 -12.89
CA ASP A 60 15.54 -4.95 -14.13
C ASP A 60 15.57 -6.08 -15.18
N ARG A 61 15.75 -7.34 -14.76
CA ARG A 61 15.62 -8.51 -15.67
C ARG A 61 14.22 -8.65 -16.24
N GLU A 62 13.17 -8.44 -15.45
CA GLU A 62 11.79 -8.51 -15.95
C GLU A 62 11.48 -7.36 -16.92
N VAL A 63 12.00 -6.16 -16.65
CA VAL A 63 11.92 -5.04 -17.61
C VAL A 63 12.62 -5.39 -18.92
N ALA A 64 13.85 -5.91 -18.86
CA ALA A 64 14.61 -6.31 -20.05
C ALA A 64 13.87 -7.35 -20.90
N LYS A 65 13.16 -8.31 -20.29
CA LYS A 65 12.32 -9.27 -21.01
C LYS A 65 11.16 -8.59 -21.76
N LEU A 66 10.54 -7.57 -21.18
CA LEU A 66 9.48 -6.80 -21.84
C LEU A 66 10.02 -6.04 -23.07
N LEU A 67 11.23 -5.45 -22.97
CA LEU A 67 11.90 -4.83 -24.12
C LEU A 67 12.22 -5.86 -25.21
N GLN A 68 12.85 -6.98 -24.85
CA GLN A 68 13.25 -8.03 -25.80
C GLN A 68 12.03 -8.64 -26.53
N ALA A 69 10.89 -8.70 -25.86
CA ALA A 69 9.64 -9.16 -26.43
C ALA A 69 8.91 -8.11 -27.28
N ASP A 70 9.47 -6.91 -27.46
CA ASP A 70 8.87 -5.77 -28.18
C ASP A 70 7.51 -5.36 -27.59
N LEU A 71 7.35 -5.47 -26.28
CA LEU A 71 6.14 -5.04 -25.57
C LEU A 71 6.24 -3.57 -25.14
N ILE A 72 7.46 -3.06 -24.99
CA ILE A 72 7.73 -1.67 -24.63
C ILE A 72 8.88 -1.14 -25.47
N GLN A 73 8.84 0.16 -25.78
CA GLN A 73 9.87 0.89 -26.50
C GLN A 73 10.43 2.01 -25.64
N GLU A 74 11.75 2.19 -25.66
CA GLU A 74 12.40 3.28 -24.93
C GLU A 74 12.19 4.61 -25.65
N ILE A 75 11.80 5.64 -24.90
CA ILE A 75 11.69 7.01 -25.42
C ILE A 75 12.84 7.90 -24.95
N HIS A 76 13.28 7.75 -23.69
CA HIS A 76 14.36 8.54 -23.09
C HIS A 76 14.75 7.99 -21.70
N GLU A 77 16.05 7.84 -21.40
CA GLU A 77 16.59 7.54 -20.05
C GLU A 77 15.75 6.55 -19.21
N ASN A 78 15.60 5.30 -19.65
CA ASN A 78 14.79 4.27 -18.95
C ASN A 78 13.30 4.63 -18.76
N THR A 79 12.77 5.47 -19.65
CA THR A 79 11.35 5.77 -19.78
C THR A 79 10.80 5.07 -21.01
N TYR A 80 9.64 4.45 -20.86
CA TYR A 80 9.10 3.55 -21.89
C TYR A 80 7.65 3.86 -22.21
N LEU A 81 7.27 3.57 -23.45
CA LEU A 81 5.88 3.49 -23.91
C LEU A 81 5.55 2.06 -24.31
N LEU A 82 4.28 1.68 -24.17
CA LEU A 82 3.81 0.40 -24.70
C LEU A 82 3.73 0.46 -26.22
N THR A 83 4.25 -0.58 -26.87
CA THR A 83 4.03 -0.81 -28.30
C THR A 83 2.59 -1.28 -28.55
N PRO A 84 2.10 -1.31 -29.80
CA PRO A 84 0.80 -1.94 -30.11
C PRO A 84 0.73 -3.40 -29.62
N LYS A 85 1.84 -4.14 -29.74
CA LYS A 85 1.99 -5.50 -29.23
C LYS A 85 1.89 -5.55 -27.70
N GLY A 86 2.55 -4.62 -27.01
CA GLY A 86 2.44 -4.47 -25.55
C GLY A 86 1.02 -4.23 -25.06
N LYS A 87 0.27 -3.34 -25.74
CA LYS A 87 -1.14 -3.05 -25.40
C LYS A 87 -2.02 -4.30 -25.56
N MET A 88 -1.86 -5.02 -26.67
CA MET A 88 -2.59 -6.28 -26.89
C MET A 88 -2.22 -7.34 -25.84
N GLN A 89 -0.92 -7.49 -25.56
CA GLN A 89 -0.44 -8.46 -24.58
C GLN A 89 -0.95 -8.17 -23.16
N LEU A 90 -1.06 -6.89 -22.80
CA LEU A 90 -1.62 -6.47 -21.52
C LEU A 90 -3.07 -6.94 -21.37
N HIS A 91 -3.89 -6.76 -22.40
CA HIS A 91 -5.27 -7.26 -22.41
C HIS A 91 -5.34 -8.79 -22.35
N THR A 92 -4.47 -9.50 -23.08
CA THR A 92 -4.41 -10.97 -22.99
C THR A 92 -4.04 -11.46 -21.59
N TRP A 93 -3.15 -10.76 -20.89
CA TRP A 93 -2.74 -11.14 -19.53
C TRP A 93 -3.76 -10.74 -18.47
N GLU A 94 -4.65 -9.80 -18.74
CA GLU A 94 -5.63 -9.28 -17.79
C GLU A 94 -6.50 -10.40 -17.21
N GLU A 95 -7.00 -11.32 -18.05
CA GLU A 95 -7.83 -12.46 -17.60
C GLU A 95 -7.16 -13.35 -16.54
N GLY A 96 -5.82 -13.46 -16.57
CA GLY A 96 -5.06 -14.31 -15.64
C GLY A 96 -4.35 -13.57 -14.50
N TYR A 97 -4.04 -12.29 -14.70
CA TYR A 97 -3.13 -11.51 -13.84
C TYR A 97 -3.73 -10.19 -13.34
N ALA A 98 -4.99 -9.88 -13.66
CA ALA A 98 -5.72 -8.75 -13.11
C ALA A 98 -5.57 -8.68 -11.59
N PHE A 99 -5.33 -7.48 -11.06
CA PHE A 99 -5.06 -7.29 -9.64
C PHE A 99 -6.27 -7.71 -8.79
N PRO A 100 -6.05 -8.26 -7.58
CA PRO A 100 -7.15 -8.53 -6.66
C PRO A 100 -7.92 -7.23 -6.35
N ALA A 101 -9.25 -7.30 -6.33
CA ALA A 101 -10.11 -6.13 -6.20
C ALA A 101 -9.83 -5.30 -4.93
N HIS A 102 -9.49 -5.97 -3.83
CA HIS A 102 -9.24 -5.34 -2.53
C HIS A 102 -7.75 -5.05 -2.28
N LEU A 103 -6.89 -5.10 -3.31
CA LEU A 103 -5.46 -4.84 -3.14
C LEU A 103 -5.18 -3.35 -2.93
N HIS A 104 -5.32 -2.84 -1.71
CA HIS A 104 -5.04 -1.43 -1.38
C HIS A 104 -3.73 -1.23 -0.62
N GLY A 105 -2.58 -1.42 -1.29
CA GLY A 105 -1.24 -1.35 -0.67
C GLY A 105 -0.96 -0.05 0.10
N LEU A 106 -1.34 1.12 -0.43
CA LEU A 106 -1.15 2.39 0.27
C LEU A 106 -1.96 2.49 1.57
N HIS A 107 -3.20 1.99 1.58
CA HIS A 107 -4.14 2.15 2.69
C HIS A 107 -3.99 1.06 3.76
N TYR A 108 -3.71 -0.18 3.33
CA TYR A 108 -3.72 -1.34 4.19
C TYR A 108 -2.38 -2.07 4.28
N GLY A 109 -1.30 -1.60 3.63
CA GLY A 109 -0.03 -2.31 3.63
C GLY A 109 0.60 -2.48 5.02
N GLU A 110 0.70 -1.41 5.81
CA GLU A 110 1.28 -1.47 7.16
C GLU A 110 0.32 -2.13 8.17
N LEU A 111 -0.96 -1.74 8.14
CA LEU A 111 -2.00 -2.38 8.95
C LEU A 111 -2.09 -3.88 8.68
N GLY A 112 -2.04 -4.28 7.41
CA GLY A 112 -2.08 -5.66 6.94
C GLY A 112 -0.91 -6.48 7.45
N GLU A 113 0.30 -5.93 7.44
CA GLU A 113 1.46 -6.58 8.03
C GLU A 113 1.28 -6.82 9.54
N THR A 114 0.84 -5.79 10.27
CA THR A 114 0.61 -5.89 11.72
C THR A 114 -0.50 -6.88 12.04
N PHE A 115 -1.64 -6.77 11.35
CA PHE A 115 -2.79 -7.66 11.47
C PHE A 115 -2.38 -9.12 11.21
N TRP A 116 -1.67 -9.40 10.12
CA TRP A 116 -1.24 -10.76 9.80
C TRP A 116 -0.27 -11.32 10.85
N LYS A 117 0.70 -10.52 11.31
CA LYS A 117 1.63 -10.93 12.37
C LYS A 117 0.90 -11.31 13.66
N ARG A 118 -0.07 -10.48 14.09
CA ARG A 118 -0.90 -10.76 15.28
C ARG A 118 -1.77 -11.99 15.07
N LEU A 119 -2.56 -12.03 13.99
CA LEU A 119 -3.49 -13.12 13.69
C LEU A 119 -2.78 -14.48 13.61
N SER A 120 -1.67 -14.55 12.86
CA SER A 120 -0.91 -15.79 12.70
C SER A 120 -0.34 -16.30 14.03
N LEU A 121 0.17 -15.41 14.88
CA LEU A 121 0.68 -15.78 16.20
C LEU A 121 -0.43 -16.18 17.18
N ILE A 122 -1.58 -15.50 17.15
CA ILE A 122 -2.77 -15.87 17.94
C ILE A 122 -3.20 -17.29 17.59
N ILE A 123 -3.35 -17.59 16.30
CA ILE A 123 -3.78 -18.91 15.82
C ILE A 123 -2.77 -19.99 16.23
N GLN A 124 -1.47 -19.74 16.04
CA GLN A 124 -0.43 -20.66 16.47
C GLN A 124 -0.51 -20.92 17.98
N THR A 125 -0.67 -19.86 18.77
CA THR A 125 -0.71 -19.94 20.24
C THR A 125 -1.94 -20.70 20.71
N ILE A 126 -3.13 -20.36 20.21
CA ILE A 126 -4.37 -21.05 20.56
C ILE A 126 -4.28 -22.53 20.20
N SER A 127 -3.78 -22.86 19.01
CA SER A 127 -3.65 -24.26 18.56
C SER A 127 -2.72 -25.08 19.46
N ASN A 128 -1.55 -24.54 19.86
CA ASN A 128 -0.64 -25.20 20.78
C ASN A 128 -1.22 -25.35 22.19
N LEU A 129 -1.85 -24.29 22.71
CA LEU A 129 -2.44 -24.31 24.05
C LEU A 129 -3.63 -25.26 24.17
N GLN A 130 -4.38 -25.51 23.09
CA GLN A 130 -5.44 -26.53 23.07
C GLN A 130 -4.89 -27.96 23.20
N GLN A 131 -3.64 -28.18 22.80
CA GLN A 131 -2.94 -29.46 22.92
C GLN A 131 -2.02 -29.52 24.14
N ASN A 132 -2.20 -28.60 25.10
CA ASN A 132 -1.36 -28.46 26.30
C ASN A 132 0.14 -28.22 26.00
N ASN A 133 0.49 -27.83 24.78
CA ASN A 133 1.86 -27.46 24.43
C ASN A 133 2.12 -25.98 24.77
N THR A 134 2.84 -25.73 25.85
CA THR A 134 3.21 -24.37 26.29
C THR A 134 4.61 -23.95 25.86
N LYS A 135 5.42 -24.87 25.30
CA LYS A 135 6.80 -24.65 24.90
C LYS A 135 6.95 -24.82 23.39
N PHE A 136 6.37 -23.90 22.63
CA PHE A 136 6.52 -23.85 21.18
C PHE A 136 7.35 -22.63 20.76
N ILE A 137 7.94 -22.71 19.56
CA ILE A 137 8.69 -21.59 18.97
C ILE A 137 7.69 -20.67 18.23
N PRO A 138 7.54 -19.40 18.64
CA PRO A 138 6.67 -18.45 17.97
C PRO A 138 7.09 -18.23 16.51
N ILE A 139 6.11 -18.14 15.60
CA ILE A 139 6.35 -17.81 14.18
C ILE A 139 6.77 -16.35 13.99
N GLN A 140 6.48 -15.49 14.97
CA GLN A 140 6.87 -14.09 15.00
C GLN A 140 7.95 -13.86 16.06
N GLN A 141 9.00 -13.12 15.70
CA GLN A 141 10.09 -12.73 16.63
C GLN A 141 9.96 -11.28 17.12
N ASP A 142 8.97 -10.55 16.62
CA ASP A 142 8.72 -9.15 16.97
C ASP A 142 8.19 -9.03 18.41
N THR A 143 8.97 -8.41 19.30
CA THR A 143 8.66 -8.28 20.73
C THR A 143 7.35 -7.53 20.97
N GLU A 144 7.05 -6.49 20.19
CA GLU A 144 5.83 -5.71 20.36
C GLU A 144 4.61 -6.57 20.03
N ILE A 145 4.68 -7.31 18.92
CA ILE A 145 3.62 -8.25 18.52
C ILE A 145 3.43 -9.35 19.57
N MET A 146 4.51 -9.95 20.08
CA MET A 146 4.41 -11.00 21.09
C MET A 146 3.77 -10.50 22.40
N VAL A 147 4.16 -9.31 22.87
CA VAL A 147 3.57 -8.69 24.06
C VAL A 147 2.09 -8.38 23.83
N TRP A 148 1.76 -7.81 22.67
CA TRP A 148 0.38 -7.49 22.30
C TRP A 148 -0.48 -8.76 22.26
N VAL A 149 -0.04 -9.83 21.60
CA VAL A 149 -0.79 -11.09 21.50
C VAL A 149 -0.99 -11.74 22.87
N LYS A 150 0.02 -11.70 23.74
CA LYS A 150 -0.13 -12.18 25.12
C LYS A 150 -1.22 -11.43 25.86
N ARG A 151 -1.24 -10.08 25.78
CA ARG A 151 -2.27 -9.24 26.39
C ARG A 151 -3.66 -9.54 25.85
N PHE A 152 -3.79 -9.62 24.52
CA PHE A 152 -5.04 -9.99 23.86
C PHE A 152 -5.59 -11.33 24.39
N LEU A 153 -4.76 -12.38 24.41
CA LEU A 153 -5.18 -13.71 24.86
C LEU A 153 -5.55 -13.75 26.35
N THR A 154 -4.88 -12.97 27.21
CA THR A 154 -5.16 -12.94 28.66
C THR A 154 -6.28 -11.97 29.04
N GLY A 155 -6.54 -10.95 28.23
CA GLY A 155 -7.54 -9.91 28.50
C GLY A 155 -8.96 -10.30 28.09
N MET A 156 -9.11 -11.34 27.28
CA MET A 156 -10.42 -11.81 26.82
C MET A 156 -11.17 -12.55 27.92
N PRO A 157 -12.47 -12.28 28.15
CA PRO A 157 -13.29 -12.94 29.18
C PRO A 157 -13.71 -14.36 28.80
N TYR A 158 -13.02 -14.99 27.84
CA TYR A 158 -13.38 -16.27 27.26
C TYR A 158 -12.45 -17.39 27.75
N ARG A 159 -13.02 -18.58 27.95
CA ARG A 159 -12.20 -19.80 28.05
C ARG A 159 -11.48 -20.03 26.71
N ARG A 160 -10.30 -20.64 26.74
CA ARG A 160 -9.46 -20.88 25.55
C ARG A 160 -10.21 -21.58 24.40
N SER A 161 -11.00 -22.60 24.72
CA SER A 161 -11.80 -23.33 23.72
C SER A 161 -12.89 -22.47 23.09
N GLU A 162 -13.50 -21.58 23.87
CA GLU A 162 -14.52 -20.65 23.39
C GLU A 162 -13.91 -19.56 22.51
N LEU A 163 -12.77 -18.99 22.93
CA LEU A 163 -12.02 -18.02 22.12
C LEU A 163 -11.65 -18.62 20.75
N ALA A 164 -11.15 -19.85 20.74
CA ALA A 164 -10.79 -20.55 19.51
C ALA A 164 -11.99 -20.73 18.55
N LYS A 165 -13.14 -21.17 19.09
CA LYS A 165 -14.37 -21.36 18.31
C LYS A 165 -14.89 -20.06 17.72
N ARG A 166 -14.88 -18.97 18.51
CA ARG A 166 -15.32 -17.64 18.08
C ARG A 166 -14.41 -17.08 17.00
N LEU A 167 -13.10 -17.11 17.22
CA LEU A 167 -12.13 -16.63 16.24
C LEU A 167 -12.21 -17.43 14.93
N TRP A 168 -12.34 -18.76 15.03
CA TRP A 168 -12.57 -19.60 13.86
C TRP A 168 -13.85 -19.21 13.11
N LYS A 169 -14.95 -18.96 13.83
CA LYS A 169 -16.23 -18.56 13.21
C LYS A 169 -16.10 -17.23 12.44
N GLU A 170 -15.44 -16.23 13.02
CA GLU A 170 -15.21 -14.94 12.36
C GLU A 170 -14.37 -15.10 11.08
N ILE A 171 -13.21 -15.78 11.19
CA ILE A 171 -12.32 -16.03 10.05
C ILE A 171 -13.03 -16.85 8.96
N TYR A 172 -13.74 -17.91 9.35
CA TYR A 172 -14.46 -18.77 8.41
C TYR A 172 -15.56 -18.01 7.67
N THR A 173 -16.31 -17.16 8.38
CA THR A 173 -17.38 -16.34 7.78
C THR A 173 -16.83 -15.42 6.71
N LEU A 174 -15.68 -14.78 6.97
CA LEU A 174 -15.04 -13.91 5.99
C LEU A 174 -14.42 -14.68 4.83
N LEU A 175 -13.67 -15.76 5.09
CA LEU A 175 -13.02 -16.54 4.04
C LEU A 175 -14.02 -17.26 3.11
N ARG A 176 -15.26 -17.49 3.57
CA ARG A 176 -16.36 -17.98 2.72
C ARG A 176 -16.82 -16.98 1.66
N LYS A 177 -16.51 -15.69 1.84
CA LYS A 177 -16.79 -14.64 0.85
C LYS A 177 -15.66 -14.52 -0.19
N CYS A 178 -14.51 -15.15 0.04
CA CYS A 178 -13.37 -15.13 -0.90
C CYS A 178 -13.45 -16.28 -1.91
N ASP A 179 -12.66 -16.17 -2.99
CA ASP A 179 -12.44 -17.31 -3.88
C ASP A 179 -11.73 -18.47 -3.16
N VAL A 180 -11.96 -19.70 -3.62
CA VAL A 180 -11.36 -20.91 -3.03
C VAL A 180 -9.83 -20.82 -3.01
N VAL A 181 -9.20 -20.28 -4.05
CA VAL A 181 -7.73 -20.13 -4.11
C VAL A 181 -7.25 -19.12 -3.07
N GLU A 182 -7.94 -17.99 -2.93
CA GLU A 182 -7.64 -16.95 -1.93
C GLU A 182 -7.73 -17.49 -0.50
N ALA A 183 -8.84 -18.17 -0.18
CA ALA A 183 -9.04 -18.81 1.11
C ALA A 183 -7.99 -19.91 1.37
N THR A 184 -7.62 -20.68 0.34
CA THR A 184 -6.55 -21.69 0.44
C THR A 184 -5.22 -21.03 0.77
N ILE A 185 -4.85 -19.95 0.08
CA ILE A 185 -3.60 -19.22 0.31
C ILE A 185 -3.52 -18.74 1.76
N VAL A 186 -4.56 -18.10 2.29
CA VAL A 186 -4.55 -17.59 3.68
C VAL A 186 -4.48 -18.74 4.69
N THR A 187 -5.31 -19.77 4.55
CA THR A 187 -5.39 -20.86 5.53
C THR A 187 -4.15 -21.75 5.54
N TYR A 188 -3.53 -21.97 4.38
CA TYR A 188 -2.32 -22.78 4.28
C TYR A 188 -1.08 -22.04 4.79
N ARG A 189 -1.09 -20.70 4.83
CA ARG A 189 -0.04 -19.89 5.47
C ARG A 189 -0.04 -19.98 7.00
N LEU A 190 -1.10 -20.47 7.63
CA LEU A 190 -1.21 -20.52 9.09
C LEU A 190 -0.38 -21.67 9.70
N THR A 191 0.41 -21.34 10.71
CA THR A 191 1.14 -22.31 11.53
C THR A 191 0.31 -22.64 12.78
N GLY A 192 0.25 -23.91 13.15
CA GLY A 192 -0.46 -24.42 14.32
C GLY A 192 0.37 -25.46 15.09
N TYR A 193 -0.28 -26.18 16.00
CA TYR A 193 0.31 -27.34 16.66
C TYR A 193 0.68 -28.41 15.61
N GLU A 194 1.93 -28.86 15.61
CA GLU A 194 2.48 -29.88 14.67
C GLU A 194 2.29 -29.57 13.18
N ARG A 195 1.92 -28.34 12.82
CA ARG A 195 1.71 -27.92 11.42
C ARG A 195 2.44 -26.62 11.15
N ILE A 196 3.39 -26.65 10.22
CA ILE A 196 4.07 -25.46 9.71
C ILE A 196 3.28 -24.92 8.51
N GLY A 197 2.99 -23.62 8.51
CA GLY A 197 2.35 -22.96 7.38
C GLY A 197 3.23 -22.99 6.12
N CYS A 198 2.59 -23.12 4.96
CA CYS A 198 3.28 -23.19 3.67
C CYS A 198 4.01 -21.88 3.33
N THR A 199 5.12 -21.98 2.62
CA THR A 199 5.79 -20.82 2.01
C THR A 199 5.03 -20.33 0.77
N LEU A 200 5.34 -19.12 0.28
CA LEU A 200 4.78 -18.61 -0.96
C LEU A 200 5.10 -19.51 -2.16
N GLN A 201 6.30 -20.12 -2.18
CA GLN A 201 6.70 -21.07 -3.22
C GLN A 201 5.87 -22.35 -3.18
N GLN A 202 5.67 -22.94 -1.99
CA GLN A 202 4.81 -24.12 -1.84
C GLN A 202 3.36 -23.83 -2.26
N LEU A 203 2.85 -22.64 -1.94
CA LEU A 203 1.52 -22.22 -2.37
C LEU A 203 1.43 -21.97 -3.87
N ALA A 204 2.49 -21.46 -4.49
CA ALA A 204 2.58 -21.32 -5.94
C ALA A 204 2.47 -22.68 -6.64
N GLU A 205 3.13 -23.71 -6.10
CA GLU A 205 3.03 -25.09 -6.58
C GLU A 205 1.61 -25.66 -6.37
N ILE A 206 1.05 -25.55 -5.17
CA ILE A 206 -0.29 -26.05 -4.83
C ILE A 206 -1.37 -25.42 -5.72
N THR A 207 -1.28 -24.11 -5.92
CA THR A 207 -2.28 -23.35 -6.70
C THR A 207 -1.99 -23.36 -8.20
N LYS A 208 -0.83 -23.88 -8.62
CA LYS A 208 -0.30 -23.81 -9.99
C LYS A 208 -0.27 -22.38 -10.53
N ARG A 209 0.21 -21.45 -9.70
CA ARG A 209 0.30 -20.02 -10.02
C ARG A 209 1.72 -19.52 -9.87
N ASP A 210 1.99 -18.39 -10.50
CA ASP A 210 3.21 -17.63 -10.29
C ASP A 210 3.32 -17.16 -8.82
N VAL A 211 4.52 -17.17 -8.26
CA VAL A 211 4.75 -16.81 -6.84
C VAL A 211 4.33 -15.37 -6.51
N PHE A 212 4.50 -14.42 -7.45
CA PHE A 212 4.04 -13.05 -7.28
C PHE A 212 2.52 -12.97 -7.35
N ARG A 213 1.87 -13.82 -8.15
CA ARG A 213 0.41 -13.92 -8.15
C ARG A 213 -0.11 -14.36 -6.79
N VAL A 214 0.46 -15.42 -6.22
CA VAL A 214 0.10 -15.89 -4.87
C VAL A 214 0.30 -14.80 -3.83
N TYR A 215 1.41 -14.06 -3.93
CA TYR A 215 1.70 -12.96 -3.02
C TYR A 215 0.68 -11.82 -3.12
N PHE A 216 0.25 -11.46 -4.33
CA PHE A 216 -0.78 -10.43 -4.55
C PHE A 216 -2.13 -10.89 -4.05
N LEU A 217 -2.54 -12.12 -4.37
CA LEU A 217 -3.77 -12.72 -3.84
C LEU A 217 -3.77 -12.73 -2.32
N PHE A 218 -2.67 -13.16 -1.68
CA PHE A 218 -2.54 -13.14 -0.23
C PHE A 218 -2.82 -11.75 0.36
N TRP A 219 -2.12 -10.71 -0.11
CA TRP A 219 -2.33 -9.37 0.43
C TRP A 219 -3.69 -8.78 0.08
N GLY A 220 -4.21 -9.05 -1.13
CA GLY A 220 -5.57 -8.68 -1.52
C GLY A 220 -6.61 -9.28 -0.57
N THR A 221 -6.46 -10.56 -0.22
CA THR A 221 -7.33 -11.21 0.77
C THR A 221 -7.17 -10.59 2.16
N ILE A 222 -5.95 -10.33 2.63
CA ILE A 222 -5.73 -9.69 3.94
C ILE A 222 -6.39 -8.30 4.00
N HIS A 223 -6.25 -7.50 2.94
CA HIS A 223 -6.88 -6.19 2.85
C HIS A 223 -8.41 -6.29 2.80
N PHE A 224 -8.95 -7.27 2.06
CA PHE A 224 -10.38 -7.58 2.09
C PHE A 224 -10.88 -7.91 3.51
N LEU A 225 -10.18 -8.77 4.25
CA LEU A 225 -10.56 -9.11 5.62
C LEU A 225 -10.58 -7.86 6.51
N ILE A 226 -9.59 -6.98 6.38
CA ILE A 226 -9.53 -5.75 7.17
C ILE A 226 -10.69 -4.83 6.83
N GLN A 227 -10.98 -4.64 5.54
CA GLN A 227 -12.07 -3.79 5.08
C GLN A 227 -13.42 -4.31 5.59
N GLU A 228 -13.71 -5.59 5.40
CA GLU A 228 -14.96 -6.20 5.88
C GLU A 228 -15.13 -6.11 7.40
N VAL A 229 -14.05 -6.30 8.16
CA VAL A 229 -14.13 -6.18 9.62
C VAL A 229 -14.43 -4.73 10.03
N ARG A 230 -13.87 -3.74 9.35
CA ARG A 230 -14.16 -2.32 9.62
C ARG A 230 -15.59 -1.93 9.24
N ASP A 231 -16.10 -2.46 8.14
CA ASP A 231 -17.47 -2.17 7.69
C ASP A 231 -18.52 -2.83 8.61
N TYR A 232 -18.16 -3.93 9.27
CA TYR A 232 -19.06 -4.74 10.11
C TYR A 232 -18.44 -5.10 11.48
N GLU A 233 -17.86 -4.12 12.20
CA GLU A 233 -17.10 -4.38 13.44
C GLU A 233 -17.87 -5.17 14.50
N ASN A 234 -19.18 -4.92 14.61
CA ASN A 234 -20.05 -5.62 15.57
C ASN A 234 -20.21 -7.12 15.25
N GLU A 235 -20.03 -7.53 13.99
CA GLU A 235 -20.08 -8.93 13.57
C GLU A 235 -18.76 -9.68 13.81
N PHE A 236 -17.65 -8.94 13.85
CA PHE A 236 -16.28 -9.48 13.95
C PHE A 236 -15.49 -8.90 15.13
N PRO A 237 -16.00 -8.98 16.37
CA PRO A 237 -15.41 -8.27 17.50
C PRO A 237 -13.98 -8.73 17.84
N LEU A 238 -13.63 -10.01 17.62
CA LEU A 238 -12.25 -10.46 17.89
C LEU A 238 -11.29 -9.95 16.82
N LEU A 239 -11.67 -10.04 15.54
CA LEU A 239 -10.85 -9.51 14.46
C LEU A 239 -10.74 -7.98 14.50
N ALA A 240 -11.81 -7.28 14.90
CA ALA A 240 -11.80 -5.83 15.10
C ALA A 240 -10.77 -5.45 16.16
N GLU A 241 -10.72 -6.16 17.30
CA GLU A 241 -9.70 -5.95 18.33
C GLU A 241 -8.28 -6.31 17.83
N ILE A 242 -8.12 -7.30 16.93
CA ILE A 242 -6.80 -7.63 16.36
C ILE A 242 -6.31 -6.54 15.42
N ILE A 243 -7.22 -5.95 14.65
CA ILE A 243 -6.96 -4.82 13.74
C ILE A 243 -6.74 -3.54 14.53
N SER A 244 -7.39 -3.39 15.69
CA SER A 244 -7.33 -2.15 16.47
C SER A 244 -5.89 -1.80 16.85
N TYR A 245 -5.57 -0.52 16.65
CA TYR A 245 -4.32 0.08 17.09
C TYR A 245 -4.66 1.40 17.80
N PRO A 246 -3.96 1.80 18.89
CA PRO A 246 -4.30 2.99 19.66
C PRO A 246 -4.35 4.34 18.92
N ASN A 247 -4.07 4.39 17.62
CA ASN A 247 -4.16 5.61 16.83
C ASN A 247 -4.43 5.29 15.35
N GLU A 248 -5.70 5.30 14.94
CA GLU A 248 -6.13 5.14 13.55
C GLU A 248 -5.51 6.18 12.60
N ARG A 249 -5.15 7.38 13.11
CA ARG A 249 -4.45 8.42 12.33
C ARG A 249 -2.93 8.28 12.30
N ALA A 250 -2.34 7.32 13.03
CA ALA A 250 -0.90 7.15 13.08
C ALA A 250 -0.30 6.60 11.77
N GLU A 251 -1.09 5.89 10.97
CA GLU A 251 -0.62 5.21 9.76
C GLU A 251 -0.83 6.02 8.47
N LEU A 252 -1.66 7.08 8.54
CA LEU A 252 -1.90 7.98 7.40
C LEU A 252 -0.67 8.80 7.03
N PHE A 253 0.40 8.86 7.82
CA PHE A 253 1.57 9.69 7.52
C PHE A 253 2.85 8.93 7.82
N SER A 254 3.94 9.27 7.11
CA SER A 254 5.27 8.93 7.62
C SER A 254 5.45 9.45 9.05
N LEU A 255 6.28 8.79 9.87
CA LEU A 255 6.53 9.23 11.26
C LEU A 255 6.97 10.70 11.34
N SER A 256 7.71 11.17 10.34
CA SER A 256 8.11 12.57 10.23
C SER A 256 6.93 13.46 9.86
N THR A 257 6.15 13.10 8.84
CA THR A 257 4.97 13.87 8.41
C THR A 257 3.94 13.99 9.53
N LYS A 258 3.75 12.94 10.35
CA LYS A 258 2.86 12.97 11.52
C LYS A 258 3.23 14.08 12.51
N LYS A 259 4.52 14.31 12.74
CA LYS A 259 4.98 15.40 13.61
C LYS A 259 4.65 16.78 13.00
N THR A 260 4.87 16.96 11.70
CA THR A 260 4.45 18.20 10.99
C THR A 260 2.93 18.38 11.08
N TYR A 261 2.16 17.32 10.82
CA TYR A 261 0.70 17.36 10.90
C TYR A 261 0.21 17.83 12.27
N ASN A 262 0.79 17.29 13.36
CA ASN A 262 0.41 17.71 14.71
C ASN A 262 0.66 19.20 14.97
N PHE A 263 1.78 19.75 14.50
CA PHE A 263 2.04 21.19 14.63
C PHE A 263 1.15 22.04 13.72
N TRP A 264 0.90 21.59 12.49
CA TRP A 264 -0.04 22.26 11.58
C TRP A 264 -1.44 22.32 12.18
N ARG A 265 -1.93 21.23 12.79
CA ARG A 265 -3.21 21.19 13.51
C ARG A 265 -3.28 22.12 14.72
N GLN A 266 -2.13 22.58 15.23
CA GLN A 266 -2.03 23.61 16.27
C GLN A 266 -1.99 25.04 15.70
N GLY A 267 -2.18 25.21 14.39
CA GLY A 267 -2.18 26.52 13.72
C GLY A 267 -0.78 27.08 13.43
N ARG A 268 0.27 26.25 13.46
CA ARG A 268 1.65 26.68 13.18
C ARG A 268 1.90 26.86 11.68
N SER A 269 2.64 27.91 11.32
CA SER A 269 3.07 28.15 9.93
C SER A 269 4.12 27.14 9.48
N LEU A 270 4.36 27.05 8.17
CA LEU A 270 5.36 26.15 7.60
C LEU A 270 6.77 26.47 8.13
N GLU A 271 7.12 27.76 8.21
CA GLU A 271 8.40 28.27 8.69
C GLU A 271 8.56 28.01 10.18
N GLU A 272 7.51 28.23 10.98
CA GLU A 272 7.52 27.92 12.41
C GLU A 272 7.77 26.42 12.64
N ILE A 273 7.11 25.55 11.87
CA ILE A 273 7.30 24.11 11.97
C ILE A 273 8.74 23.74 11.57
N ALA A 274 9.29 24.34 10.52
CA ALA A 274 10.66 24.11 10.09
C ALA A 274 11.65 24.45 11.22
N THR A 275 11.45 25.59 11.89
CA THR A 275 12.28 26.02 13.04
C THR A 275 12.09 25.11 14.25
N ILE A 276 10.86 24.82 14.69
CA ILE A 276 10.56 23.95 15.85
C ILE A 276 11.15 22.55 15.65
N ARG A 277 11.08 22.04 14.42
CA ARG A 277 11.56 20.70 14.09
C ARG A 277 13.03 20.64 13.71
N ASN A 278 13.71 21.78 13.59
CA ASN A 278 15.06 21.91 13.06
C ASN A 278 15.22 21.19 11.70
N LEU A 279 14.31 21.47 10.76
CA LEU A 279 14.28 20.92 9.40
C LEU A 279 14.29 22.06 8.38
N LYS A 280 14.70 21.75 7.14
CA LYS A 280 14.59 22.70 6.03
C LYS A 280 13.11 22.91 5.67
N VAL A 281 12.76 24.12 5.25
CA VAL A 281 11.42 24.48 4.73
C VAL A 281 11.00 23.49 3.64
N ALA A 282 11.86 23.19 2.67
CA ALA A 282 11.58 22.20 1.62
C ALA A 282 11.21 20.79 2.15
N THR A 283 11.75 20.38 3.30
CA THR A 283 11.37 19.11 3.93
C THR A 283 9.99 19.20 4.58
N ILE A 284 9.61 20.36 5.12
CA ILE A 284 8.26 20.58 5.65
C ILE A 284 7.24 20.67 4.50
N GLU A 285 7.58 21.32 3.39
CA GLU A 285 6.79 21.32 2.15
C GLU A 285 6.51 19.89 1.68
N ASP A 286 7.52 19.02 1.64
CA ASP A 286 7.36 17.61 1.30
C ASP A 286 6.34 16.88 2.19
N HIS A 287 6.35 17.17 3.50
CA HIS A 287 5.36 16.66 4.43
C HIS A 287 3.96 17.23 4.16
N PHE A 288 3.84 18.53 3.86
CA PHE A 288 2.57 19.15 3.53
C PHE A 288 1.94 18.58 2.27
N VAL A 289 2.74 18.20 1.27
CA VAL A 289 2.16 17.52 0.11
C VAL A 289 1.67 16.10 0.45
N GLU A 290 2.38 15.37 1.32
CA GLU A 290 1.86 14.09 1.84
C GLU A 290 0.56 14.28 2.63
N ILE A 291 0.44 15.39 3.38
CA ILE A 291 -0.80 15.76 4.08
C ILE A 291 -1.91 16.06 3.08
N ALA A 292 -1.66 16.88 2.05
CA ALA A 292 -2.63 17.24 1.03
C ALA A 292 -3.23 16.04 0.29
N LEU A 293 -2.43 14.99 0.09
CA LEU A 293 -2.85 13.73 -0.55
C LEU A 293 -3.81 12.88 0.31
N ARG A 294 -3.80 13.03 1.64
CA ARG A 294 -4.42 12.07 2.55
C ARG A 294 -5.43 12.68 3.53
N GLU A 295 -5.27 13.95 3.86
CA GLU A 295 -6.20 14.68 4.71
C GLU A 295 -7.32 15.28 3.85
N ARG A 296 -8.55 14.81 4.06
CA ARG A 296 -9.71 15.23 3.27
C ARG A 296 -9.98 16.73 3.41
N ASP A 297 -9.84 17.22 4.65
CA ASP A 297 -10.11 18.61 5.04
C ASP A 297 -8.94 19.58 4.71
N PHE A 298 -7.91 19.10 4.01
CA PHE A 298 -6.78 19.95 3.64
C PHE A 298 -7.15 20.90 2.49
N SER A 299 -7.14 22.21 2.77
CA SER A 299 -7.32 23.27 1.77
C SER A 299 -5.99 23.83 1.28
N ILE A 300 -5.74 23.75 -0.02
CA ILE A 300 -4.55 24.36 -0.63
C ILE A 300 -4.63 25.89 -0.67
N GLU A 301 -5.82 26.48 -0.52
CA GLU A 301 -6.03 27.93 -0.43
C GLU A 301 -5.34 28.56 0.79
N MET A 302 -4.96 27.76 1.78
CA MET A 302 -4.13 28.21 2.90
C MET A 302 -2.69 28.57 2.48
N PHE A 303 -2.24 28.11 1.31
CA PHE A 303 -0.86 28.23 0.85
C PHE A 303 -0.72 29.02 -0.46
N MET A 304 -1.83 29.23 -1.19
CA MET A 304 -1.82 29.95 -2.46
C MET A 304 -3.18 30.57 -2.79
N GLU A 305 -3.15 31.71 -3.47
CA GLU A 305 -4.34 32.42 -3.94
C GLU A 305 -5.10 31.62 -5.02
N LYS A 306 -6.42 31.81 -5.07
CA LYS A 306 -7.29 31.10 -6.02
C LYS A 306 -6.88 31.29 -7.48
N ASP A 307 -6.51 32.51 -7.88
CA ASP A 307 -6.05 32.80 -9.24
C ASP A 307 -4.80 32.00 -9.63
N LYS A 308 -3.91 31.72 -8.67
CA LYS A 308 -2.75 30.85 -8.89
C LYS A 308 -3.18 29.38 -9.04
N ILE A 309 -4.16 28.93 -8.27
CA ILE A 309 -4.69 27.55 -8.37
C ILE A 309 -5.29 27.33 -9.75
N ASP A 310 -6.13 28.27 -10.19
CA ASP A 310 -6.81 28.21 -11.49
C ASP A 310 -5.78 28.21 -12.62
N LYS A 311 -4.77 29.09 -12.57
CA LYS A 311 -3.67 29.11 -13.54
C LYS A 311 -2.89 27.80 -13.62
N VAL A 312 -2.55 27.19 -12.48
CA VAL A 312 -1.85 25.90 -12.47
C VAL A 312 -2.73 24.82 -13.08
N THR A 313 -4.02 24.81 -12.74
CA THR A 313 -5.01 23.85 -13.27
C THR A 313 -5.14 23.97 -14.78
N GLU A 314 -5.27 25.19 -15.32
CA GLU A 314 -5.31 25.44 -16.76
C GLU A 314 -4.05 24.96 -17.49
N VAL A 315 -2.86 25.20 -16.92
CA VAL A 315 -1.60 24.73 -17.49
C VAL A 315 -1.50 23.21 -17.51
N ILE A 316 -1.97 22.56 -16.44
CA ILE A 316 -2.03 21.09 -16.36
C ILE A 316 -2.94 20.54 -17.46
N ASP A 317 -4.12 21.14 -17.65
CA ASP A 317 -5.08 20.71 -18.66
C ASP A 317 -4.61 21.04 -20.09
N ALA A 318 -3.89 22.15 -20.29
CA ALA A 318 -3.36 22.51 -21.61
C ALA A 318 -2.20 21.61 -22.04
N LEU A 319 -1.27 21.31 -21.13
CA LEU A 319 -0.07 20.54 -21.44
C LEU A 319 -0.28 19.03 -21.38
N GLN A 320 -1.32 18.55 -20.69
CA GLN A 320 -1.59 17.12 -20.50
C GLN A 320 -0.38 16.34 -19.97
N THR A 321 0.48 17.02 -19.20
CA THR A 321 1.71 16.48 -18.60
C THR A 321 1.59 16.52 -17.08
N ARG A 322 2.34 15.63 -16.45
CA ARG A 322 2.46 15.49 -15.00
C ARG A 322 3.92 15.69 -14.55
N LYS A 323 4.80 16.12 -15.45
CA LYS A 323 6.19 16.47 -15.14
C LYS A 323 6.25 17.83 -14.47
N LEU A 324 6.61 17.82 -13.20
CA LEU A 324 6.71 19.01 -12.36
C LEU A 324 7.58 20.12 -12.98
N ARG A 325 8.67 19.76 -13.65
CA ARG A 325 9.56 20.74 -14.31
C ARG A 325 8.88 21.45 -15.48
N GLU A 326 8.15 20.72 -16.31
CA GLU A 326 7.43 21.28 -17.47
C GLU A 326 6.30 22.19 -17.00
N LEU A 327 5.53 21.73 -16.00
CA LEU A 327 4.47 22.53 -15.39
C LEU A 327 5.03 23.81 -14.76
N LYS A 328 6.10 23.71 -13.96
CA LYS A 328 6.74 24.89 -13.35
C LYS A 328 7.22 25.90 -14.39
N GLN A 329 7.79 25.42 -15.50
CA GLN A 329 8.27 26.30 -16.57
C GLN A 329 7.11 27.06 -17.23
N ALA A 330 5.95 26.43 -17.39
CA ALA A 330 4.78 27.03 -18.04
C ALA A 330 4.01 27.99 -17.12
N VAL A 331 3.91 27.72 -15.81
CA VAL A 331 3.19 28.60 -14.87
C VAL A 331 3.95 29.90 -14.53
N GLY A 332 5.27 29.95 -14.80
CA GLY A 332 6.12 31.12 -14.57
C GLY A 332 6.74 31.19 -13.17
N GLU A 333 7.47 32.27 -12.88
CA GLU A 333 8.28 32.39 -11.66
C GLU A 333 7.47 32.68 -10.38
N ASP A 334 6.31 33.33 -10.51
CA ASP A 334 5.48 33.75 -9.36
C ASP A 334 4.79 32.59 -8.64
N ILE A 335 4.86 31.37 -9.21
CA ILE A 335 4.33 30.13 -8.64
C ILE A 335 5.51 29.20 -8.37
N SER A 336 5.68 28.83 -7.11
CA SER A 336 6.72 27.94 -6.62
C SER A 336 6.48 26.48 -6.99
N TYR A 337 7.54 25.67 -6.90
CA TYR A 337 7.41 24.21 -7.04
C TYR A 337 6.47 23.59 -6.01
N PHE A 338 6.42 24.13 -4.78
CA PHE A 338 5.54 23.65 -3.73
C PHE A 338 4.07 23.86 -4.09
N GLU A 339 3.71 25.05 -4.56
CA GLU A 339 2.35 25.39 -5.00
C GLU A 339 1.87 24.46 -6.13
N VAL A 340 2.71 24.21 -7.15
CA VAL A 340 2.37 23.27 -8.24
C VAL A 340 2.11 21.85 -7.70
N ARG A 341 2.93 21.38 -6.75
CA ARG A 341 2.76 20.05 -6.15
C ARG A 341 1.51 19.93 -5.30
N LEU A 342 1.10 21.01 -4.63
CA LEU A 342 -0.15 21.04 -3.86
C LEU A 342 -1.37 20.91 -4.78
N VAL A 343 -1.39 21.63 -5.90
CA VAL A 343 -2.47 21.52 -6.90
C VAL A 343 -2.56 20.11 -7.46
N LEU A 344 -1.42 19.53 -7.88
CA LEU A 344 -1.37 18.14 -8.36
C LEU A 344 -1.94 17.16 -7.32
N ALA A 345 -1.51 17.27 -6.06
CA ALA A 345 -1.98 16.39 -4.99
C ALA A 345 -3.50 16.45 -4.77
N ARG A 346 -4.13 17.63 -4.92
CA ARG A 346 -5.58 17.81 -4.68
C ARG A 346 -6.45 17.49 -5.87
N MET A 347 -6.00 17.74 -7.09
CA MET A 347 -6.74 17.35 -8.29
C MET A 347 -6.98 15.83 -8.36
N GLU A 348 -6.09 15.05 -7.75
CA GLU A 348 -6.04 13.60 -7.93
C GLU A 348 -6.54 12.85 -6.69
N GLY A 349 -6.39 13.43 -5.48
CA GLY A 349 -6.94 12.89 -4.24
C GLY A 349 -8.47 12.78 -4.19
N ILE A 350 -9.19 13.49 -5.06
CA ILE A 350 -10.66 13.42 -5.19
C ILE A 350 -11.11 12.15 -5.94
N ASN A 351 -10.21 11.49 -6.69
CA ASN A 351 -10.57 10.41 -7.63
C ASN A 351 -10.30 8.98 -7.10
N GLU A 352 -9.80 8.80 -5.88
CA GLU A 352 -9.46 7.48 -5.29
C GLU A 352 -10.32 7.07 -4.06
N THR A 353 -11.36 7.86 -3.71
CA THR A 353 -12.42 7.46 -2.77
C THR A 353 -13.63 6.93 -3.52
#